data_AF-A0A254NMJ3-F1
#
_entry.id   AF-A0A254NMJ3-F1
#
_cell.length_a   1.000
_cell.length_b   1.000
_cell.length_c   1.000
_cell.angle_alpha   90.00
_cell.angle_beta   90.00
_cell.angle_gamma   90.00
#
_symmetry.space_group_name_H-M   'P 1'
#
loop_
_entity.id
_entity.type
_entity.pdbx_description
1 polymer ?
#
loop_
_entity_poly.entity_id
_entity_poly.type
_entity_poly.pdbx_seq_one_letter_code
_entity_poly.pdbx_strand_id
1 'polypeptide(L)'
;MNKRIIKSKPTGLIAILLLGMLMAAGCSGPRYGTIIDWIDFVNIDGTVYEGVSNGVLRDSGSVTDEVVGTVSKKLDGNVTDSSYRNRSGDAAFLEKGTKLYRVDGFEPEDLVAVHDEEQIGGYKLYAREHYDGLPDEDFDAVLQAKPSSVSIYRWRETEPIRILTGSESETFIRYLKEASHTPNDRSQSSQDPISYQLVFDTEEPVLYTFRIEDDGEQVRFREEYRVDHRIRELLKP
;
A
#
# COMPACT_ATOMS: atom_id res chain seq x y z
N MET A 1 -5.69 27.63 -92.65
CA MET A 1 -5.97 28.18 -91.30
C MET A 1 -5.73 27.09 -90.26
N ASN A 2 -4.84 27.35 -89.30
CA ASN A 2 -4.26 26.38 -88.36
C ASN A 2 -5.23 25.92 -87.25
N LYS A 3 -5.26 24.61 -86.96
CA LYS A 3 -5.88 24.05 -85.74
C LYS A 3 -4.86 24.10 -84.59
N ARG A 4 -5.15 24.85 -83.52
CA ARG A 4 -4.39 24.80 -82.26
C ARG A 4 -4.97 23.71 -81.36
N ILE A 5 -4.15 22.74 -80.98
CA ILE A 5 -4.44 21.73 -79.96
C ILE A 5 -3.97 22.30 -78.62
N ILE A 6 -4.89 22.51 -77.68
CA ILE A 6 -4.60 22.96 -76.32
C ILE A 6 -4.35 21.71 -75.46
N LYS A 7 -3.09 21.48 -75.05
CA LYS A 7 -2.75 20.43 -74.08
C LYS A 7 -3.14 20.89 -72.68
N SER A 8 -4.11 20.25 -72.05
CA SER A 8 -4.48 20.47 -70.65
C SER A 8 -3.35 19.98 -69.73
N LYS A 9 -2.83 20.87 -68.88
CA LYS A 9 -1.83 20.52 -67.87
C LYS A 9 -2.46 19.64 -66.77
N PRO A 10 -1.74 18.67 -66.21
CA PRO A 10 -2.28 17.71 -65.23
C PRO A 10 -2.33 18.34 -63.82
N THR A 11 -3.11 19.40 -63.65
CA THR A 11 -3.26 20.09 -62.35
C THR A 11 -4.12 19.30 -61.36
N GLY A 12 -5.00 18.42 -61.84
CA GLY A 12 -5.86 17.59 -60.99
C GLY A 12 -5.11 16.50 -60.20
N LEU A 13 -4.03 15.93 -60.78
CA LEU A 13 -3.28 14.85 -60.13
C LEU A 13 -2.48 15.36 -58.91
N ILE A 14 -1.96 16.59 -59.00
CA ILE A 14 -1.19 17.24 -57.95
C ILE A 14 -2.08 17.61 -56.75
N ALA A 15 -3.31 18.07 -57.02
CA ALA A 15 -4.27 18.41 -55.97
C ALA A 15 -4.73 17.18 -55.16
N ILE A 16 -4.92 16.04 -55.83
CA ILE A 16 -5.30 14.77 -55.18
C ILE A 16 -4.13 14.22 -54.33
N LEU A 17 -2.89 14.35 -54.81
CA LEU A 17 -1.69 13.95 -54.06
C LEU A 17 -1.45 14.82 -52.81
N LEU A 18 -1.68 16.12 -52.90
CA LEU A 18 -1.60 17.05 -51.76
C LEU A 18 -2.70 16.77 -50.71
N LEU A 19 -3.92 16.45 -51.14
CA LEU A 19 -5.02 16.11 -50.25
C LEU A 19 -4.78 14.76 -49.53
N GLY A 20 -4.19 13.78 -50.22
CA GLY A 20 -3.79 12.50 -49.63
C GLY A 20 -2.67 12.64 -48.59
N MET A 21 -1.74 13.57 -48.79
CA MET A 21 -0.62 13.80 -47.87
C MET A 21 -1.06 14.52 -46.58
N LEU A 22 -2.08 15.40 -46.66
CA LEU A 22 -2.70 16.04 -45.48
C LEU A 22 -3.48 15.04 -44.60
N MET A 23 -4.08 14.01 -45.18
CA MET A 23 -4.77 12.94 -44.43
C MET A 23 -3.79 12.00 -43.70
N ALA A 24 -2.57 11.82 -44.22
CA ALA A 24 -1.55 10.95 -43.63
C ALA A 24 -0.81 11.58 -42.43
N ALA A 25 -0.89 12.90 -42.25
CA ALA A 25 -0.21 13.62 -41.16
C ALA A 25 -1.03 13.65 -39.84
N GLY A 26 -2.21 13.05 -39.80
CA GLY A 26 -3.16 13.17 -38.68
C GLY A 26 -2.99 12.19 -37.50
N CYS A 27 -2.08 11.21 -37.58
CA CYS A 27 -2.03 10.11 -36.59
C CYS A 27 -0.66 9.89 -35.97
N SER A 28 -0.11 10.91 -35.31
CA SER A 28 0.89 10.70 -34.27
C SER A 28 0.97 11.94 -33.37
N GLY A 29 -0.08 12.19 -32.59
CA GLY A 29 0.06 13.05 -31.42
C GLY A 29 1.15 12.45 -30.50
N PRO A 30 1.97 13.29 -29.85
CA PRO A 30 2.97 12.80 -28.92
C PRO A 30 2.30 11.92 -27.85
N ARG A 31 2.67 10.64 -27.82
CA ARG A 31 2.30 9.72 -26.74
C ARG A 31 3.09 10.13 -25.50
N TYR A 32 2.62 11.14 -24.79
CA TYR A 32 3.00 11.33 -23.41
C TYR A 32 2.42 10.15 -22.65
N GLY A 33 3.26 9.17 -22.30
CA GLY A 33 2.85 8.09 -21.40
C GLY A 33 2.40 8.71 -20.09
N THR A 34 1.15 8.47 -19.70
CA THR A 34 0.68 8.89 -18.37
C THR A 34 1.23 7.90 -17.35
N ILE A 35 1.92 8.41 -16.34
CA ILE A 35 2.26 7.64 -15.14
C ILE A 35 1.01 7.69 -14.25
N ILE A 36 0.43 6.53 -13.98
CA ILE A 36 -0.74 6.38 -13.11
C ILE A 36 -0.21 5.98 -11.74
N ASP A 37 -0.56 6.75 -10.72
CA ASP A 37 -0.30 6.40 -9.33
C ASP A 37 -1.47 5.54 -8.83
N TRP A 38 -1.18 4.29 -8.50
CA TRP A 38 -2.18 3.33 -8.07
C TRP A 38 -2.25 3.30 -6.56
N ILE A 39 -3.46 3.32 -5.99
CA ILE A 39 -3.65 2.80 -4.65
C ILE A 39 -3.42 1.29 -4.66
N ASP A 40 -3.01 0.71 -3.54
CA ASP A 40 -2.81 -0.72 -3.46
C ASP A 40 -4.16 -1.45 -3.36
N PHE A 41 -4.54 -2.12 -4.43
CA PHE A 41 -5.81 -2.84 -4.50
C PHE A 41 -5.71 -4.12 -5.34
N VAL A 42 -6.70 -4.99 -5.14
CA VAL A 42 -6.98 -6.15 -5.98
C VAL A 42 -8.49 -6.29 -6.19
N ASN A 43 -8.92 -6.56 -7.42
CA ASN A 43 -10.33 -6.79 -7.74
C ASN A 43 -10.53 -8.27 -8.09
N ILE A 44 -11.31 -9.00 -7.29
CA ILE A 44 -11.68 -10.40 -7.54
C ILE A 44 -13.19 -10.50 -7.59
N ASP A 45 -13.70 -11.06 -8.69
CA ASP A 45 -15.13 -11.31 -8.92
C ASP A 45 -16.04 -10.09 -8.73
N GLY A 46 -15.49 -8.90 -8.97
CA GLY A 46 -16.20 -7.63 -8.85
C GLY A 46 -16.08 -6.98 -7.47
N THR A 47 -15.53 -7.68 -6.48
CA THR A 47 -15.18 -7.11 -5.17
C THR A 47 -13.79 -6.47 -5.25
N VAL A 48 -13.71 -5.19 -4.90
CA VAL A 48 -12.44 -4.47 -4.75
C VAL A 48 -11.98 -4.59 -3.32
N TYR A 49 -10.74 -5.02 -3.14
CA TYR A 49 -10.06 -5.05 -1.85
C TYR A 49 -8.89 -4.08 -1.87
N GLU A 50 -8.74 -3.31 -0.80
CA GLU A 50 -7.64 -2.38 -0.58
C GLU A 50 -6.60 -3.01 0.37
N GLY A 51 -5.32 -2.76 0.12
CA GLY A 51 -4.24 -3.25 0.97
C GLY A 51 -4.31 -2.63 2.37
N VAL A 52 -4.32 -3.47 3.40
CA VAL A 52 -4.30 -3.03 4.79
C VAL A 52 -2.88 -2.59 5.14
N SER A 53 -2.68 -1.29 5.39
CA SER A 53 -1.33 -0.70 5.48
C SER A 53 -0.66 -0.84 6.85
N ASN A 54 -1.45 -0.98 7.91
CA ASN A 54 -0.99 -0.98 9.29
C ASN A 54 -1.61 -2.12 10.12
N GLY A 55 -2.12 -3.15 9.47
CA GLY A 55 -2.70 -4.33 10.11
C GLY A 55 -1.90 -5.59 9.82
N VAL A 56 -1.72 -6.44 10.82
CA VAL A 56 -1.09 -7.76 10.71
C VAL A 56 -1.97 -8.81 11.35
N LEU A 57 -1.90 -10.06 10.91
CA LEU A 57 -2.62 -11.15 11.58
C LEU A 57 -2.01 -11.42 12.94
N ARG A 58 -2.87 -11.62 13.94
CA ARG A 58 -2.45 -12.11 15.26
C ARG A 58 -1.87 -13.52 15.18
N ASP A 59 -2.49 -14.38 14.37
CA ASP A 59 -2.06 -15.74 14.11
C ASP A 59 -2.01 -15.98 12.60
N SER A 60 -0.81 -16.16 12.05
CA SER A 60 -0.65 -16.47 10.62
C SER A 60 -1.21 -17.84 10.24
N GLY A 61 -1.41 -18.74 11.22
CA GLY A 61 -2.11 -20.01 11.04
C GLY A 61 -3.60 -19.87 10.75
N SER A 62 -4.18 -18.67 10.88
CA SER A 62 -5.56 -18.38 10.46
C SER A 62 -5.72 -18.31 8.94
N VAL A 63 -4.64 -18.16 8.17
CA VAL A 63 -4.72 -18.22 6.70
C VAL A 63 -4.77 -19.67 6.26
N THR A 64 -5.82 -20.02 5.53
CA THR A 64 -6.03 -21.39 5.04
C THR A 64 -5.43 -21.61 3.66
N ASP A 65 -5.31 -22.88 3.24
CA ASP A 65 -4.93 -23.23 1.87
C ASP A 65 -6.04 -22.99 0.82
N GLU A 66 -7.22 -22.52 1.23
CA GLU A 66 -8.35 -22.24 0.34
C GLU A 66 -8.07 -20.98 -0.50
N VAL A 67 -7.91 -21.17 -1.80
CA VAL A 67 -7.75 -20.07 -2.76
C VAL A 67 -9.12 -19.51 -3.13
N VAL A 68 -9.35 -18.25 -2.77
CA VAL A 68 -10.61 -17.53 -3.03
C VAL A 68 -10.51 -16.58 -4.23
N GLY A 69 -9.31 -16.37 -4.75
CA GLY A 69 -9.07 -15.53 -5.91
C GLY A 69 -7.71 -15.73 -6.55
N THR A 70 -7.55 -15.29 -7.79
CA THR A 70 -6.24 -15.27 -8.46
C THR A 70 -6.10 -14.05 -9.35
N VAL A 71 -5.00 -13.33 -9.20
CA VAL A 71 -4.68 -12.17 -10.03
C VAL A 71 -4.46 -12.59 -11.47
N SER A 72 -5.20 -11.99 -12.38
CA SER A 72 -5.08 -12.21 -13.82
C SER A 72 -4.19 -11.17 -14.51
N LYS A 73 -4.04 -9.99 -13.93
CA LYS A 73 -3.27 -8.88 -14.51
C LYS A 73 -2.77 -7.89 -13.44
N LYS A 74 -1.46 -7.61 -13.45
CA LYS A 74 -0.88 -6.44 -12.77
C LYS A 74 -1.13 -5.18 -13.59
N LEU A 75 -1.55 -4.08 -12.96
CA LEU A 75 -1.79 -2.80 -13.62
C LEU A 75 -0.56 -1.91 -13.65
N ASP A 76 0.19 -1.86 -12.55
CA ASP A 76 1.44 -1.09 -12.47
C ASP A 76 2.42 -1.54 -13.57
N GLY A 77 3.02 -0.55 -14.23
CA GLY A 77 3.89 -0.71 -15.39
C GLY A 77 3.22 -1.28 -16.67
N ASN A 78 1.95 -1.68 -16.63
CA ASN A 78 1.27 -2.38 -17.73
C ASN A 78 0.06 -1.59 -18.30
N VAL A 79 -0.45 -0.61 -17.57
CA VAL A 79 -1.54 0.27 -18.00
C VAL A 79 -1.04 1.72 -18.03
N THR A 80 -1.22 2.37 -19.17
CA THR A 80 -0.84 3.78 -19.41
C THR A 80 -2.03 4.66 -19.79
N ASP A 81 -3.22 4.06 -19.93
CA ASP A 81 -4.47 4.75 -20.20
C ASP A 81 -5.09 5.21 -18.87
N SER A 82 -5.09 6.51 -18.63
CA SER A 82 -5.67 7.12 -17.42
C SER A 82 -7.19 6.97 -17.32
N SER A 83 -7.85 6.56 -18.40
CA SER A 83 -9.29 6.25 -18.40
C SER A 83 -9.58 4.77 -18.13
N TYR A 84 -8.55 3.96 -17.88
CA TYR A 84 -8.71 2.54 -17.56
C TYR A 84 -9.57 2.34 -16.32
N ARG A 85 -10.53 1.42 -16.42
CA ARG A 85 -11.34 0.97 -15.30
C ARG A 85 -10.92 -0.43 -14.93
N ASN A 86 -10.68 -0.64 -13.63
CA ASN A 86 -10.35 -1.96 -13.11
C ASN A 86 -11.51 -2.95 -13.38
N ARG A 87 -11.17 -4.23 -13.36
CA ARG A 87 -12.10 -5.37 -13.55
C ARG A 87 -11.61 -6.56 -12.74
N SER A 88 -12.46 -7.57 -12.58
CA SER A 88 -12.08 -8.82 -11.93
C SER A 88 -10.79 -9.39 -12.51
N GLY A 89 -9.88 -9.76 -11.61
CA GLY A 89 -8.53 -10.24 -11.87
C GLY A 89 -7.46 -9.16 -11.98
N ASP A 90 -7.81 -7.86 -11.95
CA ASP A 90 -6.81 -6.79 -11.92
C ASP A 90 -6.27 -6.58 -10.50
N ALA A 91 -4.97 -6.34 -10.38
CA ALA A 91 -4.33 -5.87 -9.15
C ALA A 91 -3.39 -4.71 -9.46
N ALA A 92 -3.29 -3.73 -8.56
CA ALA A 92 -2.37 -2.60 -8.73
C ALA A 92 -0.93 -3.09 -8.84
N PHE A 93 -0.45 -3.81 -7.81
CA PHE A 93 0.95 -4.18 -7.66
C PHE A 93 1.22 -5.69 -7.66
N LEU A 94 0.21 -6.53 -7.37
CA LEU A 94 0.40 -7.97 -7.34
C LEU A 94 0.65 -8.55 -8.73
N GLU A 95 1.62 -9.45 -8.82
CA GLU A 95 1.95 -10.14 -10.07
C GLU A 95 0.81 -11.04 -10.56
N LYS A 96 0.77 -11.27 -11.87
CA LYS A 96 -0.16 -12.23 -12.46
C LYS A 96 0.10 -13.62 -11.89
N GLY A 97 -0.98 -14.30 -11.48
CA GLY A 97 -0.94 -15.65 -10.91
C GLY A 97 -0.84 -15.67 -9.38
N THR A 98 -0.68 -14.51 -8.74
CA THR A 98 -0.76 -14.40 -7.28
C THR A 98 -2.13 -14.88 -6.78
N LYS A 99 -2.10 -15.79 -5.81
CA LYS A 99 -3.28 -16.36 -5.18
C LYS A 99 -3.69 -15.52 -3.98
N LEU A 100 -5.00 -15.38 -3.78
CA LEU A 100 -5.59 -14.81 -2.60
C LEU A 100 -6.22 -15.94 -1.78
N TYR A 101 -6.00 -15.92 -0.48
CA TYR A 101 -6.32 -17.00 0.44
C TYR A 101 -7.36 -16.55 1.46
N ARG A 102 -8.20 -17.49 1.89
CA ARG A 102 -9.18 -17.26 2.95
C ARG A 102 -8.47 -17.09 4.30
N VAL A 103 -8.95 -16.12 5.08
CA VAL A 103 -8.58 -15.90 6.49
C VAL A 103 -9.71 -16.39 7.38
N ASP A 104 -9.43 -17.33 8.28
CA ASP A 104 -10.41 -17.83 9.24
C ASP A 104 -10.87 -16.72 10.20
N GLY A 105 -12.17 -16.69 10.47
CA GLY A 105 -12.81 -15.64 11.27
C GLY A 105 -13.35 -14.46 10.46
N PHE A 106 -13.11 -14.43 9.14
CA PHE A 106 -13.67 -13.45 8.22
C PHE A 106 -14.37 -14.13 7.05
N GLU A 107 -15.40 -13.49 6.50
CA GLU A 107 -15.94 -13.90 5.22
C GLU A 107 -14.94 -13.55 4.11
N PRO A 108 -14.78 -14.38 3.07
CA PRO A 108 -13.88 -14.10 1.95
C PRO A 108 -14.17 -12.76 1.23
N GLU A 109 -15.41 -12.29 1.31
CA GLU A 109 -15.84 -11.00 0.76
C GLU A 109 -15.37 -9.80 1.59
N ASP A 110 -14.90 -10.00 2.82
CA ASP A 110 -14.50 -8.93 3.74
C ASP A 110 -12.98 -8.84 3.88
N LEU A 111 -12.28 -9.97 4.03
CA LEU A 111 -10.83 -9.99 4.21
C LEU A 111 -10.19 -11.20 3.51
N VAL A 112 -9.10 -10.94 2.78
CA VAL A 112 -8.27 -11.97 2.14
C VAL A 112 -6.80 -11.70 2.39
N ALA A 113 -5.99 -12.76 2.30
CA ALA A 113 -4.55 -12.68 2.49
C ALA A 113 -3.79 -13.09 1.23
N VAL A 114 -2.60 -12.54 1.06
CA VAL A 114 -1.63 -12.91 0.03
C VAL A 114 -0.31 -13.20 0.72
N HIS A 115 0.36 -14.29 0.34
CA HIS A 115 1.71 -14.56 0.85
C HIS A 115 2.67 -13.42 0.51
N ASP A 116 3.34 -12.92 1.53
CA ASP A 116 4.36 -11.89 1.42
C ASP A 116 5.36 -12.07 2.57
N GLU A 117 6.51 -12.68 2.28
CA GLU A 117 7.56 -12.99 3.28
C GLU A 117 8.19 -11.72 3.88
N GLU A 118 7.96 -10.55 3.28
CA GLU A 118 8.43 -9.27 3.81
C GLU A 118 7.48 -8.69 4.87
N GLN A 119 6.28 -9.27 5.05
CA GLN A 119 5.32 -8.85 6.08
C GLN A 119 5.48 -9.67 7.37
N ILE A 120 5.19 -9.02 8.50
CA ILE A 120 5.05 -9.72 9.79
C ILE A 120 3.95 -10.79 9.65
N GLY A 121 4.29 -12.03 10.00
CA GLY A 121 3.39 -13.17 9.84
C GLY A 121 3.35 -13.76 8.43
N GLY A 122 4.10 -13.22 7.47
CA GLY A 122 4.26 -13.78 6.12
C GLY A 122 3.09 -13.53 5.17
N TYR A 123 2.19 -12.62 5.53
CA TYR A 123 1.01 -12.28 4.73
C TYR A 123 0.76 -10.80 4.66
N LYS A 124 0.38 -10.35 3.47
CA LYS A 124 -0.23 -9.05 3.23
C LYS A 124 -1.74 -9.20 3.20
N LEU A 125 -2.44 -8.33 3.91
CA LEU A 125 -3.89 -8.35 4.03
C LEU A 125 -4.54 -7.38 3.03
N TYR A 126 -5.68 -7.78 2.49
CA TYR A 126 -6.53 -6.95 1.66
C TYR A 126 -7.96 -7.02 2.18
N ALA A 127 -8.51 -5.88 2.58
CA ALA A 127 -9.88 -5.77 3.08
C ALA A 127 -10.77 -5.18 2.00
N ARG A 128 -12.04 -5.58 1.94
CA ARG A 128 -12.98 -5.01 0.97
C ARG A 128 -13.05 -3.50 1.11
N GLU A 129 -13.13 -2.80 -0.01
CA GLU A 129 -13.28 -1.34 -0.05
C GLU A 129 -14.46 -0.93 0.85
N HIS A 130 -14.21 0.02 1.75
CA HIS A 130 -15.15 0.50 2.77
C HIS A 130 -15.60 -0.57 3.80
N TYR A 131 -14.85 -1.65 4.00
CA TYR A 131 -15.08 -2.56 5.11
C TYR A 131 -14.66 -1.90 6.44
N ASP A 132 -15.58 -1.87 7.40
CA ASP A 132 -15.41 -1.24 8.72
C ASP A 132 -15.32 -2.26 9.87
N GLY A 133 -15.22 -3.56 9.54
CA GLY A 133 -15.09 -4.62 10.54
C GLY A 133 -13.65 -4.92 10.96
N LEU A 134 -12.67 -4.18 10.46
CA LEU A 134 -11.33 -4.14 11.06
C LEU A 134 -11.32 -3.16 12.23
N PRO A 135 -10.51 -3.37 13.28
CA PRO A 135 -10.51 -2.44 14.42
C PRO A 135 -10.06 -1.03 14.00
N ASP A 136 -10.24 -0.02 14.84
CA ASP A 136 -9.85 1.35 14.47
C ASP A 136 -8.30 1.48 14.45
N GLU A 137 -7.77 2.07 13.38
CA GLU A 137 -6.35 2.45 13.28
C GLU A 137 -5.96 3.56 14.28
N ASP A 138 -6.97 4.16 14.93
CA ASP A 138 -6.77 5.12 16.01
C ASP A 138 -6.03 4.49 17.19
N PHE A 139 -4.87 5.07 17.48
CA PHE A 139 -4.05 4.69 18.62
C PHE A 139 -4.83 4.75 19.94
N ASP A 140 -5.73 5.73 20.12
CA ASP A 140 -6.50 5.83 21.36
C ASP A 140 -7.48 4.65 21.51
N ALA A 141 -8.06 4.16 20.41
CA ALA A 141 -8.90 2.97 20.41
C ALA A 141 -8.09 1.71 20.74
N VAL A 142 -6.91 1.54 20.13
CA VAL A 142 -5.96 0.44 20.44
C VAL A 142 -5.60 0.46 21.93
N LEU A 143 -5.35 1.63 22.50
CA LEU A 143 -5.04 1.77 23.92
C LEU A 143 -6.24 1.49 24.84
N GLN A 144 -7.46 1.80 24.40
CA GLN A 144 -8.69 1.47 25.13
C GLN A 144 -8.96 -0.04 25.17
N ALA A 145 -8.53 -0.76 24.14
CA ALA A 145 -8.59 -2.23 24.08
C ALA A 145 -7.63 -2.92 25.08
N LYS A 146 -6.76 -2.17 25.78
CA LYS A 146 -5.83 -2.67 26.81
C LYS A 146 -4.98 -3.84 26.30
N PRO A 147 -4.08 -3.60 25.36
CA PRO A 147 -3.31 -4.66 24.73
C PRO A 147 -2.51 -5.46 25.75
N SER A 148 -2.55 -6.78 25.62
CA SER A 148 -1.93 -7.75 26.52
C SER A 148 -0.40 -7.76 26.40
N SER A 149 0.10 -7.46 25.20
CA SER A 149 1.53 -7.39 24.89
C SER A 149 1.82 -6.34 23.82
N VAL A 150 3.11 -5.97 23.72
CA VAL A 150 3.63 -5.14 22.62
C VAL A 150 4.85 -5.83 22.04
N SER A 151 4.75 -6.28 20.79
CA SER A 151 5.87 -6.83 20.04
C SER A 151 6.58 -5.72 19.29
N ILE A 152 7.90 -5.70 19.39
CA ILE A 152 8.76 -4.66 18.80
C ILE A 152 9.59 -5.33 17.72
N TYR A 153 9.51 -4.78 16.52
CA TYR A 153 10.25 -5.21 15.34
C TYR A 153 11.16 -4.07 14.92
N ARG A 154 12.34 -4.38 14.39
CA ARG A 154 13.06 -3.37 13.62
C ARG A 154 12.33 -3.17 12.29
N TRP A 155 12.37 -1.97 11.74
CA TRP A 155 11.70 -1.66 10.47
C TRP A 155 12.08 -2.65 9.36
N ARG A 156 11.07 -3.24 8.71
CA ARG A 156 11.19 -4.27 7.66
C ARG A 156 11.78 -5.61 8.12
N GLU A 157 11.91 -5.83 9.43
CA GLU A 157 12.20 -7.16 9.97
C GLU A 157 10.87 -7.83 10.36
N THR A 158 10.75 -9.13 10.08
CA THR A 158 9.53 -9.91 10.31
C THR A 158 9.55 -10.69 11.63
N GLU A 159 10.69 -10.72 12.31
CA GLU A 159 10.88 -11.33 13.62
C GLU A 159 10.97 -10.24 14.70
N PRO A 160 10.28 -10.41 15.84
CA PRO A 160 10.33 -9.42 16.90
C PRO A 160 11.70 -9.44 17.57
N ILE A 161 12.28 -8.26 17.76
CA ILE A 161 13.51 -8.09 18.56
C ILE A 161 13.21 -8.15 20.06
N ARG A 162 11.96 -7.87 20.46
CA ARG A 162 11.49 -7.94 21.84
C ARG A 162 9.97 -8.06 21.90
N ILE A 163 9.48 -8.77 22.91
CA ILE A 163 8.04 -8.86 23.22
C ILE A 163 7.87 -8.40 24.66
N LEU A 164 7.16 -7.28 24.86
CA LEU A 164 6.88 -6.72 26.17
C LEU A 164 5.57 -7.31 26.70
N THR A 165 5.57 -7.76 27.95
CA THR A 165 4.38 -8.31 28.62
C THR A 165 4.28 -7.79 30.06
N GLY A 166 3.09 -7.89 30.66
CA GLY A 166 2.86 -7.49 32.05
C GLY A 166 3.28 -6.05 32.36
N SER A 167 4.11 -5.84 33.38
CA SER A 167 4.52 -4.50 33.81
C SER A 167 5.39 -3.76 32.78
N GLU A 168 6.10 -4.48 31.90
CA GLU A 168 6.90 -3.86 30.83
C GLU A 168 5.99 -3.25 29.76
N SER A 169 4.97 -3.98 29.30
CA SER A 169 4.01 -3.45 28.31
C SER A 169 3.21 -2.29 28.90
N GLU A 170 2.75 -2.41 30.15
CA GLU A 170 2.08 -1.31 30.86
C GLU A 170 2.95 -0.05 30.94
N THR A 171 4.24 -0.21 31.27
CA THR A 171 5.19 0.90 31.35
C THR A 171 5.43 1.53 29.98
N PHE A 172 5.60 0.71 28.94
CA PHE A 172 5.80 1.15 27.56
C PHE A 172 4.60 1.97 27.07
N ILE A 173 3.40 1.44 27.24
CA ILE A 173 2.14 2.10 26.88
C ILE A 173 1.99 3.44 27.61
N ARG A 174 2.34 3.49 28.89
CA ARG A 174 2.33 4.75 29.66
C ARG A 174 3.25 5.79 29.03
N TYR A 175 4.47 5.44 28.63
CA TYR A 175 5.37 6.39 27.97
C TYR A 175 4.79 6.92 26.66
N LEU A 176 4.12 6.08 25.87
CA LEU A 176 3.44 6.54 24.65
C LEU A 176 2.25 7.47 24.94
N LYS A 177 1.47 7.18 25.99
CA LYS A 177 0.37 8.05 26.44
C LYS A 177 0.84 9.41 26.96
N GLU A 178 2.01 9.45 27.60
CA GLU A 178 2.63 10.67 28.11
C GLU A 178 3.40 11.45 27.02
N ALA A 179 3.40 10.96 25.78
CA ALA A 179 4.11 11.60 24.68
C ALA A 179 3.54 12.98 24.39
N SER A 180 4.43 13.93 24.13
CA SER A 180 4.06 15.31 23.85
C SER A 180 3.86 15.51 22.36
N HIS A 181 2.70 16.01 21.93
CA HIS A 181 2.44 16.34 20.54
C HIS A 181 3.31 17.55 20.09
N THR A 182 4.22 17.30 19.17
CA THR A 182 5.25 18.23 18.68
C THR A 182 5.47 18.09 17.16
N PRO A 183 4.46 18.35 16.32
CA PRO A 183 4.50 18.06 14.88
C PRO A 183 5.54 18.92 14.12
N ASN A 184 5.85 20.12 14.64
CA ASN A 184 6.81 21.04 14.02
C ASN A 184 8.21 20.98 14.63
N ASP A 185 8.41 20.16 15.67
CA ASP A 185 9.74 19.99 16.28
C ASP A 185 10.53 19.04 15.38
N ARG A 186 11.56 19.56 14.69
CA ARG A 186 12.46 18.72 13.88
C ARG A 186 13.71 18.45 14.68
N SER A 187 14.04 17.17 14.80
CA SER A 187 15.34 16.77 15.34
C SER A 187 16.47 17.37 14.51
N GLN A 188 17.53 17.80 15.18
CA GLN A 188 18.76 18.27 14.54
C GLN A 188 19.82 17.17 14.50
N SER A 189 19.46 15.94 14.88
CA SER A 189 20.37 14.80 14.85
C SER A 189 20.92 14.58 13.44
N SER A 190 22.24 14.36 13.36
CA SER A 190 22.92 13.99 12.13
C SER A 190 22.97 12.47 11.92
N GLN A 191 22.34 11.69 12.80
CA GLN A 191 22.30 10.23 12.72
C GLN A 191 21.05 9.79 11.97
N ASP A 192 21.20 8.73 11.16
CA ASP A 192 20.05 8.09 10.54
C ASP A 192 19.19 7.44 11.64
N PRO A 193 17.88 7.74 11.70
CA PRO A 193 17.02 7.22 12.75
C PRO A 193 16.85 5.70 12.64
N ILE A 194 16.91 5.02 13.77
CA ILE A 194 16.51 3.62 13.86
C ILE A 194 14.99 3.59 13.94
N SER A 195 14.36 3.01 12.92
CA SER A 195 12.92 2.82 12.86
C SER A 195 12.51 1.46 13.41
N TYR A 196 11.41 1.45 14.16
CA TYR A 196 10.78 0.26 14.69
C TYR A 196 9.29 0.22 14.32
N GLN A 197 8.77 -0.99 14.22
CA GLN A 197 7.34 -1.26 14.10
C GLN A 197 6.85 -1.90 15.40
N LEU A 198 5.77 -1.36 15.95
CA LEU A 198 5.16 -1.78 17.20
C LEU A 198 3.87 -2.49 16.87
N VAL A 199 3.69 -3.73 17.35
CA VAL A 199 2.44 -4.50 17.18
C VAL A 199 1.80 -4.67 18.54
N PHE A 200 0.58 -4.19 18.70
CA PHE A 200 -0.17 -4.27 19.96
C PHE A 200 -1.15 -5.44 19.91
N ASP A 201 -0.99 -6.42 20.81
CA ASP A 201 -1.93 -7.56 20.87
C ASP A 201 -3.17 -7.17 21.68
N THR A 202 -4.23 -6.77 20.98
CA THR A 202 -5.56 -6.45 21.54
C THR A 202 -6.49 -7.66 21.61
N GLU A 203 -5.97 -8.87 21.42
CA GLU A 203 -6.70 -10.13 21.30
C GLU A 203 -7.59 -10.28 20.05
N GLU A 204 -7.69 -9.22 19.25
CA GLU A 204 -8.40 -9.21 17.96
C GLU A 204 -7.65 -10.04 16.90
N PRO A 205 -8.35 -10.58 15.87
CA PRO A 205 -7.70 -11.35 14.81
C PRO A 205 -6.69 -10.56 13.98
N VAL A 206 -6.93 -9.26 13.80
CA VAL A 206 -6.04 -8.32 13.12
C VAL A 206 -5.53 -7.32 14.16
N LEU A 207 -4.20 -7.22 14.26
CA LEU A 207 -3.48 -6.34 15.17
C LEU A 207 -2.96 -5.12 14.44
N TYR A 208 -3.00 -3.97 15.11
CA TYR A 208 -2.50 -2.73 14.55
C TYR A 208 -1.03 -2.50 14.83
N THR A 209 -0.39 -1.92 13.82
CA THR A 209 1.01 -1.58 13.83
C THR A 209 1.23 -0.08 13.83
N PHE A 210 2.19 0.38 14.63
CA PHE A 210 2.57 1.79 14.68
C PHE A 210 4.08 1.94 14.57
N ARG A 211 4.50 3.05 13.95
CA ARG A 211 5.92 3.37 13.80
C ARG A 211 6.44 4.20 14.97
N ILE A 212 7.63 3.85 15.44
CA ILE A 212 8.42 4.66 16.37
C ILE A 212 9.86 4.76 15.86
N GLU A 213 10.49 5.91 16.02
CA GLU A 213 11.84 6.19 15.54
C GLU A 213 12.73 6.73 16.66
N ASP A 214 13.98 6.31 16.71
CA ASP A 214 15.01 6.83 17.62
C ASP A 214 16.19 7.36 16.81
N ASP A 215 16.43 8.67 16.86
CA ASP A 215 17.55 9.33 16.17
C ASP A 215 18.78 9.55 17.08
N GLY A 216 18.75 8.97 18.29
CA GLY A 216 19.78 9.12 19.32
C GLY A 216 19.61 10.35 20.22
N GLU A 217 18.90 11.38 19.77
CA GLU A 217 18.55 12.56 20.56
C GLU A 217 17.11 12.46 21.07
N GLN A 218 16.16 12.22 20.17
CA GLN A 218 14.73 12.11 20.40
C GLN A 218 14.19 10.73 20.01
N VAL A 219 13.11 10.33 20.69
CA VAL A 219 12.27 9.21 20.25
C VAL A 219 10.94 9.78 19.77
N ARG A 220 10.56 9.49 18.53
CA ARG A 220 9.35 10.00 17.90
C ARG A 220 8.37 8.86 17.61
N PHE A 221 7.14 9.03 18.06
CA PHE A 221 6.03 8.13 17.78
C PHE A 221 5.07 8.78 16.77
N ARG A 222 4.67 8.03 15.73
CA ARG A 222 3.79 8.51 14.64
C ARG A 222 4.27 9.82 14.01
N GLU A 223 5.58 10.04 13.95
CA GLU A 223 6.26 11.26 13.43
C GLU A 223 5.92 12.58 14.16
N GLU A 224 4.85 12.65 14.94
CA GLU A 224 4.30 13.88 15.53
C GLU A 224 4.48 13.97 17.04
N TYR A 225 4.77 12.86 17.73
CA TYR A 225 4.81 12.79 19.18
C TYR A 225 6.22 12.52 19.70
N ARG A 226 6.72 13.39 20.59
CA ARG A 226 7.98 13.15 21.29
C ARG A 226 7.74 12.32 22.54
N VAL A 227 8.42 11.18 22.62
CA VAL A 227 8.33 10.23 23.73
C VAL A 227 9.50 10.44 24.70
N ASP A 228 9.28 10.15 25.99
CA ASP A 228 10.33 10.21 26.99
C ASP A 228 11.48 9.24 26.66
N HIS A 229 12.72 9.72 26.79
CA HIS A 229 13.94 8.95 26.50
C HIS A 229 14.04 7.60 27.23
N ARG A 230 13.36 7.44 28.38
CA ARG A 230 13.32 6.18 29.14
C ARG A 230 12.72 5.02 28.33
N ILE A 231 11.92 5.29 27.30
CA ILE A 231 11.39 4.25 26.42
C ILE A 231 12.50 3.47 25.70
N ARG A 232 13.69 4.05 25.53
CA ARG A 232 14.84 3.39 24.88
C ARG A 232 15.29 2.13 25.59
N GLU A 233 15.08 2.03 26.90
CA GLU A 233 15.39 0.83 27.70
C GLU A 233 14.50 -0.36 27.31
N LEU A 234 13.35 -0.08 26.69
CA LEU A 234 12.37 -1.06 26.26
C LEU A 234 12.39 -1.31 24.74
N LEU A 235 12.99 -0.42 23.94
CA LEU A 235 13.13 -0.57 22.48
C LEU A 235 14.33 -1.44 22.05
N LYS A 236 15.32 -1.58 22.93
CA LYS A 236 16.54 -2.34 22.64
C LYS A 236 16.38 -3.80 23.09
N PRO A 237 17.06 -4.76 22.41
CA PRO A 237 17.13 -6.15 22.84
C PRO A 237 17.68 -6.30 24.26
#